data_AF-A0A965J4X7-F1
#
_entry.id   AF-A0A965J4X7-F1
#
_cell.length_a   1.000
_cell.length_b   1.000
_cell.length_c   1.000
_cell.angle_alpha   90.00
_cell.angle_beta   90.00
_cell.angle_gamma   90.00
#
_symmetry.space_group_name_H-M   'P 1'
#
loop_
_entity.id
_entity.type
_entity.pdbx_description
1 polymer ?
#
loop_
_entity_poly.entity_id
_entity_poly.type
_entity_poly.pdbx_seq_one_letter_code
_entity_poly.pdbx_strand_id
1 'polypeptide(L)'
;MRLALFICVWFLSSCTKPGCTDTKADNFSEQAKKDDGSCQYSADVKIFWLKDFSDDMQRDSIHQVKMFVNGKFLSTFESGFYWYQKPDLTSSTVYNYHTEYSPGTDKTIFITLFDESGWLFKKAYYTITYPGQNHFKQLESKLE
;
A
#
# COMPACT_ATOMS: atom_id res chain seq x y z
N MET A 1 -34.48 25.53 -57.06
CA MET A 1 -33.04 25.85 -57.25
C MET A 1 -32.72 26.94 -56.24
N ARG A 2 -31.93 26.82 -55.17
CA ARG A 2 -30.89 25.90 -54.69
C ARG A 2 -30.92 26.00 -53.15
N LEU A 3 -30.90 24.87 -52.44
CA LEU A 3 -29.76 24.43 -51.62
C LEU A 3 -29.54 25.37 -50.40
N ALA A 4 -29.89 25.00 -49.17
CA ALA A 4 -29.23 23.88 -48.51
C ALA A 4 -30.06 23.27 -47.39
N LEU A 5 -30.26 21.96 -47.52
CA LEU A 5 -30.12 21.00 -46.44
C LEU A 5 -28.68 21.14 -45.89
N PHE A 6 -28.49 21.72 -44.71
CA PHE A 6 -27.30 21.50 -43.87
C PHE A 6 -27.85 20.84 -42.60
N ILE A 7 -28.21 19.56 -42.66
CA ILE A 7 -27.32 18.47 -42.23
C ILE A 7 -26.53 18.90 -40.98
N CYS A 8 -27.18 18.64 -39.84
CA CYS A 8 -26.67 17.93 -38.67
C CYS A 8 -25.39 18.46 -37.99
N VAL A 9 -25.40 18.35 -36.66
CA VAL A 9 -24.22 18.28 -35.79
C VAL A 9 -23.58 19.62 -35.40
N TRP A 10 -24.14 20.34 -34.42
CA TRP A 10 -23.34 21.31 -33.66
C TRP A 10 -23.42 21.24 -32.15
N PHE A 11 -24.18 20.33 -31.55
CA PHE A 11 -23.92 19.85 -30.19
C PHE A 11 -24.38 18.40 -30.05
N LEU A 12 -23.79 17.48 -30.84
CA LEU A 12 -23.54 16.15 -30.29
C LEU A 12 -22.40 16.31 -29.27
N SER A 13 -22.68 17.01 -28.17
CA SER A 13 -21.90 16.85 -26.95
C SER A 13 -22.11 15.39 -26.56
N SER A 14 -21.25 14.51 -27.09
CA SER A 14 -21.11 13.16 -26.58
C SER A 14 -20.92 13.33 -25.08
N CYS A 15 -21.97 13.05 -24.32
CA CYS A 15 -21.96 13.09 -22.86
C CYS A 15 -21.13 11.88 -22.43
N THR A 16 -19.82 12.00 -22.66
CA THR A 16 -18.82 11.12 -22.09
C THR A 16 -18.86 11.44 -20.62
N LYS A 17 -19.51 10.57 -19.84
CA LYS A 17 -19.49 10.66 -18.39
C LYS A 17 -18.03 10.59 -17.94
N PRO A 18 -17.44 11.68 -17.41
CA PRO A 18 -16.10 11.64 -16.87
C PRO A 18 -16.08 10.84 -15.58
N GLY A 19 -14.96 10.19 -15.30
CA GLY A 19 -14.71 9.45 -14.06
C GLY A 19 -13.56 8.47 -14.25
N CYS A 20 -13.10 7.84 -13.17
CA CYS A 20 -12.05 6.84 -13.27
C CYS A 20 -12.52 5.63 -14.10
N THR A 21 -11.80 5.35 -15.19
CA THR A 21 -12.07 4.20 -16.07
C THR A 21 -11.19 2.99 -15.80
N ASP A 22 -10.23 3.09 -14.87
CA ASP A 22 -9.36 1.97 -14.49
C ASP A 22 -10.04 1.06 -13.48
N THR A 23 -10.28 -0.19 -13.86
CA THR A 23 -10.92 -1.22 -13.02
C THR A 23 -10.10 -1.61 -11.79
N LYS A 24 -8.84 -1.20 -11.72
CA LYS A 24 -7.94 -1.43 -10.57
C LYS A 24 -7.94 -0.29 -9.57
N ALA A 25 -8.58 0.83 -9.87
CA ALA A 25 -8.69 1.96 -8.96
C ALA A 25 -9.83 1.73 -7.95
N ASP A 26 -9.66 2.26 -6.73
CA ASP A 26 -10.63 2.12 -5.64
C ASP A 26 -11.93 2.89 -5.91
N ASN A 27 -11.86 3.90 -6.80
CA ASN A 27 -12.99 4.72 -7.23
C ASN A 27 -13.37 4.49 -8.71
N PHE A 28 -13.11 3.28 -9.24
CA PHE A 28 -13.57 2.89 -10.58
C PHE A 28 -15.07 3.13 -10.77
N SER A 29 -15.44 3.72 -11.90
CA SER A 29 -16.83 3.92 -12.29
C SER A 29 -17.13 3.23 -13.62
N GLU A 30 -17.93 2.17 -13.59
CA GLU A 30 -18.41 1.49 -14.81
C GLU A 30 -19.15 2.44 -15.76
N GLN A 31 -19.78 3.49 -15.22
CA GLN A 31 -20.49 4.46 -16.03
C GLN A 31 -19.57 5.48 -16.70
N ALA A 32 -18.29 5.56 -16.30
CA ALA A 32 -17.34 6.48 -16.88
C ALA A 32 -16.95 6.01 -18.28
N LYS A 33 -17.05 6.92 -19.26
CA LYS A 33 -16.70 6.68 -20.66
C LYS A 33 -15.46 7.47 -21.10
N LYS A 34 -14.91 8.28 -20.19
CA LYS A 34 -13.73 9.08 -20.39
C LYS A 34 -13.03 9.23 -19.06
N ASP A 35 -11.75 8.85 -19.01
CA ASP A 35 -10.92 9.07 -17.85
C ASP A 35 -10.78 10.56 -17.57
N ASP A 36 -10.99 10.96 -16.33
CA ASP A 36 -10.83 12.32 -15.84
C ASP A 36 -9.58 12.49 -14.97
N GLY A 37 -8.79 11.44 -14.80
CA GLY A 37 -7.59 11.44 -13.97
C GLY A 37 -7.88 11.42 -12.47
N SER A 38 -9.13 11.15 -12.06
CA SER A 38 -9.51 11.05 -10.66
C SER A 38 -9.19 9.71 -9.99
N CYS A 39 -8.62 8.74 -10.72
CA CYS A 39 -8.35 7.40 -10.21
C CYS A 39 -7.51 7.41 -8.92
N GLN A 40 -8.05 6.80 -7.87
CA GLN A 40 -7.43 6.63 -6.55
C GLN A 40 -6.97 5.19 -6.40
N TYR A 41 -5.78 5.01 -5.85
CA TYR A 41 -5.22 3.69 -5.59
C TYR A 41 -4.67 3.65 -4.18
N SER A 42 -4.99 2.57 -3.47
CA SER A 42 -4.48 2.28 -2.16
C SER A 42 -3.87 0.89 -2.08
N ALA A 43 -2.93 0.74 -1.16
CA ALA A 43 -2.24 -0.50 -0.90
C ALA A 43 -2.15 -0.74 0.60
N ASP A 44 -2.40 -1.99 0.98
CA ASP A 44 -2.17 -2.53 2.32
C ASP A 44 -0.87 -3.33 2.32
N VAL A 45 0.08 -2.90 3.15
CA VAL A 45 1.32 -3.63 3.40
C VAL A 45 1.24 -4.35 4.74
N LYS A 46 1.21 -5.69 4.66
CA LYS A 46 1.27 -6.61 5.81
C LYS A 46 2.71 -6.79 6.24
N ILE A 47 3.08 -6.15 7.36
CA ILE A 47 4.42 -6.25 7.94
C ILE A 47 4.41 -7.35 9.00
N PHE A 48 5.30 -8.32 8.86
CA PHE A 48 5.40 -9.46 9.76
C PHE A 48 6.85 -9.92 9.92
N TRP A 49 7.10 -10.79 10.89
CA TRP A 49 8.39 -11.47 11.04
C TRP A 49 8.20 -12.87 11.62
N LEU A 50 9.19 -13.72 11.39
CA LEU A 50 9.18 -15.10 11.85
C LEU A 50 10.01 -15.25 13.13
N LYS A 51 10.00 -16.48 13.67
CA LYS A 51 10.65 -16.84 14.93
C LYS A 51 12.10 -16.36 15.01
N ASP A 52 12.90 -16.53 13.97
CA ASP A 52 14.32 -16.16 13.98
C ASP A 52 14.54 -14.67 14.28
N PHE A 53 13.69 -13.79 13.75
CA PHE A 53 13.75 -12.35 14.03
C PHE A 53 13.35 -12.02 15.49
N SER A 54 12.39 -12.77 16.04
CA SER A 54 11.98 -12.67 17.43
C SER A 54 13.07 -13.18 18.39
N ASP A 55 13.75 -14.26 18.00
CA ASP A 55 14.90 -14.80 18.75
C ASP A 55 16.06 -13.80 18.77
N ASP A 56 16.28 -13.05 17.68
CA ASP A 56 17.27 -11.97 17.64
C ASP A 56 16.94 -10.84 18.62
N MET A 57 15.69 -10.36 18.65
CA MET A 57 15.26 -9.35 19.61
C MET A 57 15.51 -9.82 21.06
N GLN A 58 15.10 -11.05 21.38
CA GLN A 58 15.24 -11.59 22.73
C GLN A 58 16.71 -11.81 23.12
N ARG A 59 17.55 -12.24 22.18
CA ARG A 59 19.01 -12.40 22.41
C ARG A 59 19.66 -11.06 22.74
N ASP A 60 19.21 -9.99 22.09
CA ASP A 60 19.70 -8.63 22.32
C ASP A 60 19.04 -7.97 23.55
N SER A 61 18.28 -8.76 24.35
CA SER A 61 17.55 -8.31 25.54
C SER A 61 16.53 -7.21 25.26
N ILE A 62 15.98 -7.17 24.04
CA ILE A 62 14.90 -6.27 23.66
C ILE A 62 13.58 -6.92 24.08
N HIS A 63 12.78 -6.21 24.89
CA HIS A 63 11.47 -6.68 25.33
C HIS A 63 10.33 -6.20 24.43
N GLN A 64 10.50 -5.04 23.79
CA GLN A 64 9.52 -4.53 22.86
C GLN A 64 10.15 -3.60 21.82
N VAL A 65 9.54 -3.52 20.64
CA VAL A 65 9.95 -2.59 19.59
C VAL A 65 8.80 -1.66 19.20
N LYS A 66 9.12 -0.38 18.97
CA LYS A 66 8.22 0.59 18.36
C LYS A 66 8.46 0.61 16.86
N MET A 67 7.42 0.31 16.09
CA MET A 67 7.46 0.35 14.63
C MET A 67 7.01 1.70 14.11
N PHE A 68 7.79 2.24 13.17
CA PHE A 68 7.46 3.42 12.41
C PHE A 68 7.50 3.10 10.92
N VAL A 69 6.55 3.63 10.16
CA VAL A 69 6.54 3.57 8.69
C VAL A 69 6.58 4.99 8.15
N ASN A 70 7.60 5.28 7.33
CA ASN A 70 7.90 6.64 6.85
C ASN A 70 7.99 7.67 8.00
N GLY A 71 8.57 7.25 9.13
CA GLY A 71 8.72 8.09 10.33
C GLY A 71 7.44 8.29 11.15
N LYS A 72 6.28 7.76 10.71
CA LYS A 72 5.03 7.79 11.48
C LYS A 72 4.92 6.56 12.36
N PHE A 73 4.64 6.75 13.65
CA PHE A 73 4.40 5.65 14.58
C PHE A 73 3.21 4.80 14.10
N LEU A 74 3.41 3.48 14.09
CA LEU A 74 2.41 2.50 13.69
C LEU A 74 1.89 1.72 14.90
N SER A 75 2.77 0.98 15.60
CA SER A 75 2.42 0.21 16.78
C SER A 75 3.67 -0.18 17.59
N THR A 76 3.46 -0.65 18.83
CA THR A 76 4.47 -1.31 19.66
C THR A 76 4.24 -2.82 19.62
N PHE A 77 5.33 -3.60 19.65
CA PHE A 77 5.30 -5.06 19.57
C PHE A 77 6.18 -5.66 20.63
N GLU A 78 5.71 -6.69 21.32
CA GLU A 78 6.53 -7.48 22.22
C GLU A 78 7.53 -8.31 21.41
N SER A 79 8.75 -8.48 21.92
CA SER A 79 9.78 -9.24 21.23
C SER A 79 9.42 -10.72 21.07
N GLY A 80 8.55 -11.25 21.93
CA GLY A 80 8.04 -12.63 21.85
C GLY A 80 6.94 -12.86 20.81
N PHE A 81 6.42 -11.80 20.19
CA PHE A 81 5.40 -11.93 19.16
C PHE A 81 6.05 -12.27 17.81
N TYR A 82 5.59 -13.33 17.15
CA TYR A 82 6.04 -13.72 15.81
C TYR A 82 5.00 -14.61 15.12
N TRP A 83 5.14 -14.77 13.81
CA TRP A 83 4.37 -15.75 13.04
C TRP A 83 5.21 -17.01 12.79
N TYR A 84 4.55 -18.18 12.81
CA TYR A 84 5.19 -19.45 12.45
C TYR A 84 5.38 -19.60 10.93
N GLN A 85 4.55 -18.93 10.15
CA GLN A 85 4.56 -18.96 8.70
C GLN A 85 4.06 -17.62 8.14
N LYS A 86 4.28 -17.39 6.84
CA LYS A 86 3.74 -16.22 6.14
C LYS A 86 2.22 -16.15 6.37
N PRO A 87 1.69 -15.02 6.86
CA PRO A 87 0.27 -14.89 7.11
C PRO A 87 -0.52 -14.76 5.79
N ASP A 88 -1.77 -15.20 5.83
CA ASP A 88 -2.68 -15.09 4.69
C ASP A 88 -3.23 -13.65 4.53
N LEU A 89 -3.70 -13.36 3.31
CA LEU A 89 -4.28 -12.06 2.96
C LEU A 89 -5.48 -11.69 3.84
N THR A 90 -6.24 -12.69 4.28
CA THR A 90 -7.44 -12.54 5.12
C THR A 90 -7.12 -12.44 6.60
N SER A 91 -5.86 -12.60 7.00
CA SER A 91 -5.49 -12.58 8.41
C SER A 91 -5.66 -11.16 8.98
N SER A 92 -6.64 -11.03 9.89
CA SER A 92 -6.92 -9.81 10.65
C SER A 92 -5.88 -9.55 11.74
N THR A 93 -5.00 -10.51 12.02
CA THR A 93 -3.98 -10.41 13.07
C THR A 93 -2.66 -9.83 12.57
N VAL A 94 -2.53 -9.56 11.27
CA VAL A 94 -1.36 -8.88 10.70
C VAL A 94 -1.55 -7.38 10.75
N TYR A 95 -0.50 -6.68 11.16
CA TYR A 95 -0.49 -5.22 11.14
C TYR A 95 -0.42 -4.74 9.70
N ASN A 96 -1.44 -3.98 9.31
CA ASN A 96 -1.60 -3.47 7.96
C ASN A 96 -1.21 -1.98 7.95
N TYR A 97 -0.20 -1.64 7.14
CA TYR A 97 0.06 -0.25 6.80
C TYR A 97 -0.70 0.11 5.53
N HIS A 98 -1.74 0.92 5.68
CA HIS A 98 -2.53 1.44 4.57
C HIS A 98 -1.90 2.70 3.99
N THR A 99 -1.81 2.78 2.66
CA THR A 99 -1.28 3.97 1.99
C THR A 99 -1.85 4.18 0.60
N GLU A 100 -2.04 5.45 0.23
CA GLU A 100 -2.43 5.84 -1.13
C GLU A 100 -1.19 6.01 -2.02
N TYR A 101 -1.31 5.72 -3.32
CA TYR A 101 -0.23 5.90 -4.28
C TYR A 101 -0.76 6.35 -5.64
N SER A 102 0.11 6.97 -6.44
CA SER A 102 -0.28 7.52 -7.73
C SER A 102 -0.27 6.43 -8.82
N PRO A 103 -1.23 6.50 -9.77
CA PRO A 103 -1.27 5.56 -10.89
C PRO A 103 0.05 5.54 -11.67
N GLY A 104 0.48 4.33 -12.04
CA GLY A 104 1.68 4.13 -12.86
C GLY A 104 3.00 4.41 -12.16
N THR A 105 3.00 4.61 -10.84
CA THR A 105 4.22 4.82 -10.06
C THR A 105 4.36 3.84 -8.91
N ASP A 106 5.56 3.31 -8.74
CA ASP A 106 5.91 2.51 -7.58
C ASP A 106 6.12 3.43 -6.37
N LYS A 107 5.75 2.93 -5.18
CA LYS A 107 5.90 3.67 -3.91
C LYS A 107 6.77 2.89 -2.93
N THR A 108 7.89 3.47 -2.52
CA THR A 108 8.73 2.88 -1.47
C THR A 108 8.33 3.39 -0.10
N ILE A 109 8.20 2.47 0.86
CA ILE A 109 8.02 2.77 2.28
C ILE A 109 9.26 2.36 3.07
N PHE A 110 9.57 3.10 4.12
CA PHE A 110 10.67 2.82 5.04
C PHE A 110 10.11 2.36 6.38
N ILE A 111 10.56 1.21 6.85
CA ILE A 111 10.16 0.60 8.12
C ILE A 111 11.34 0.72 9.07
N THR A 112 11.10 1.25 10.26
CA THR A 112 12.12 1.34 11.33
C THR A 112 11.55 0.80 12.62
N LEU A 113 12.33 -0.05 13.29
CA LEU A 113 12.06 -0.56 14.62
C LEU A 113 13.05 0.05 15.60
N PHE A 114 12.53 0.68 16.64
CA PHE A 114 13.33 1.16 17.78
C PHE A 114 13.04 0.31 19.00
N ASP A 115 14.07 -0.03 19.77
CA ASP A 115 13.91 -0.74 21.05
C ASP A 115 13.26 0.14 22.13
N GLU A 116 13.06 -0.42 23.32
CA GLU A 116 12.53 0.29 24.48
C GLU A 116 13.40 1.46 24.97
N SER A 117 14.70 1.45 24.67
CA SER A 117 15.66 2.50 25.02
C SER A 117 15.71 3.62 23.97
N GLY A 118 15.06 3.42 22.82
CA GLY A 118 15.05 4.35 21.69
C GLY A 118 16.21 4.16 20.70
N TRP A 119 16.97 3.07 20.81
CA TRP A 119 17.99 2.73 19.82
C TRP A 119 17.35 2.08 18.59
N LEU A 120 17.89 2.40 17.41
CA LEU A 120 17.46 1.78 16.17
C LEU A 120 17.89 0.31 16.14
N PHE A 121 16.92 -0.60 16.23
CA PHE A 121 17.15 -2.03 16.14
C PHE A 121 17.21 -2.49 14.68
N LYS A 122 16.23 -2.07 13.86
CA LYS A 122 16.12 -2.51 12.47
C LYS A 122 15.64 -1.39 11.57
N LYS A 123 16.21 -1.34 10.36
CA LYS A 123 15.68 -0.60 9.22
C LYS A 123 15.43 -1.57 8.07
N ALA A 124 14.32 -1.36 7.37
CA ALA A 124 13.94 -2.11 6.18
C ALA A 124 13.21 -1.18 5.21
N TYR A 125 13.07 -1.61 3.96
CA TYR A 125 12.23 -0.93 2.99
C TYR A 125 11.36 -1.92 2.22
N TYR A 126 10.29 -1.41 1.64
CA TYR A 126 9.41 -2.17 0.76
C TYR A 126 8.91 -1.29 -0.37
N THR A 127 8.97 -1.80 -1.60
CA THR A 127 8.44 -1.10 -2.79
C THR A 127 7.10 -1.71 -3.17
N ILE A 128 6.06 -0.91 -3.05
CA ILE A 128 4.71 -1.19 -3.54
C ILE A 128 4.73 -0.97 -5.05
N THR A 129 4.60 -2.05 -5.81
CA THR A 129 4.63 -2.01 -7.27
C THR A 129 3.24 -1.77 -7.85
N TYR A 130 3.12 -0.83 -8.78
CA TYR A 130 1.86 -0.61 -9.49
C TYR A 130 1.61 -1.72 -10.54
N PRO A 131 0.37 -2.25 -10.68
CA PRO A 131 -0.77 -2.13 -9.78
C PRO A 131 -0.77 -3.25 -8.73
N GLY A 132 -1.04 -2.91 -7.47
CA GLY A 132 -1.11 -3.87 -6.38
C GLY A 132 -1.80 -3.28 -5.15
N GLN A 133 -2.81 -3.99 -4.63
CA GLN A 133 -3.51 -3.59 -3.41
C GLN A 133 -2.99 -4.31 -2.16
N ASN A 134 -2.49 -5.54 -2.31
CA ASN A 134 -2.09 -6.35 -1.18
C ASN A 134 -0.63 -6.76 -1.25
N HIS A 135 0.12 -6.40 -0.21
CA HIS A 135 1.56 -6.54 -0.15
C HIS A 135 2.00 -7.17 1.16
N PHE A 136 3.13 -7.88 1.12
CA PHE A 136 3.71 -8.54 2.28
C PHE A 136 5.17 -8.13 2.41
N LYS A 137 5.56 -7.72 3.62
CA LYS A 137 6.96 -7.51 3.98
C LYS A 137 7.30 -8.34 5.22
N GLN A 138 8.13 -9.35 5.01
CA GLN A 138 8.81 -10.05 6.11
C GLN A 138 10.02 -9.22 6.54
N LEU A 139 10.15 -8.97 7.83
CA LEU A 139 11.39 -8.46 8.40
C LEU A 139 12.29 -9.65 8.72
N GLU A 140 13.50 -9.65 8.17
CA GLU A 140 14.48 -10.72 8.32
C GLU A 140 15.61 -10.31 9.27
N SER A 141 16.27 -11.31 9.86
CA SER A 141 17.44 -11.13 10.73
C SER A 141 18.64 -10.52 9.99
N LYS A 142 18.83 -10.92 8.73
CA LYS A 142 19.94 -10.46 7.88
C LYS A 142 19.84 -8.96 7.57
N LEU A 143 20.98 -8.29 7.47
CA LEU A 143 21.06 -6.91 6.96
C LEU A 143 20.49 -6.84 5.54
N GLU A 144 19.63 -5.84 5.29
CA GLU A 144 19.01 -5.54 3.99
C GLU A 144 19.78 -4.45 3.24
#